data_AF-A0A5E4NS62-F1
#
_entry.id   AF-A0A5E4NS62-F1
#
_cell.length_a   1.000
_cell.length_b   1.000
_cell.length_c   1.000
_cell.angle_alpha   90.00
_cell.angle_beta   90.00
_cell.angle_gamma   90.00
#
_symmetry.space_group_name_H-M   'P 1'
#
loop_
_entity.id
_entity.type
_entity.pdbx_description
1 polymer ?
#
loop_
_entity_poly.entity_id
_entity_poly.type
_entity_poly.pdbx_seq_one_letter_code
_entity_poly.pdbx_strand_id
1 'polypeptide(L)'
;MTEKKSGSHQIKSTTNLPSLNTQKNRMALILCVAENYATFFVLDHALGFSTHKIHEVNFDIMEQISTKEFNIIKSHQLLYINALSVESKFKFVSIGNLYHKDYGMGVKVVAKSRISNNEILQNLGGTLCTVDDSFIKTYPSVESFLVRTMQKKQQKLWLGPAAFINHGCKNNNVVMNSLDANSACVKATRVIEPGEEIILHYGENYFSSGECSCTMCSL
;
A
#
# COMPACT_ATOMS: atom_id res chain seq x y z
N MET A 1 -39.73 -50.68 19.54
CA MET A 1 -40.04 -49.28 19.22
C MET A 1 -39.07 -48.41 20.00
N THR A 2 -38.18 -47.76 19.27
CA THR A 2 -37.05 -46.95 19.72
C THR A 2 -37.42 -45.48 19.58
N GLU A 3 -37.48 -44.73 20.69
CA GLU A 3 -37.68 -43.28 20.64
C GLU A 3 -36.38 -42.53 20.91
N LYS A 4 -36.03 -41.68 19.93
CA LYS A 4 -34.83 -40.86 19.81
C LYS A 4 -34.87 -39.71 20.81
N LYS A 5 -33.81 -39.54 21.60
CA LYS A 5 -33.52 -38.28 22.30
C LYS A 5 -32.97 -37.26 21.30
N SER A 6 -33.64 -36.11 21.17
CA SER A 6 -33.19 -34.96 20.39
C SER A 6 -32.00 -34.29 21.07
N GLY A 7 -30.80 -34.47 20.51
CA GLY A 7 -29.60 -33.75 20.94
C GLY A 7 -29.62 -32.33 20.40
N SER A 8 -29.72 -31.34 21.29
CA SER A 8 -29.42 -29.94 20.99
C SER A 8 -27.94 -29.83 20.59
N HIS A 9 -27.67 -29.64 19.31
CA HIS A 9 -26.34 -29.26 18.83
C HIS A 9 -26.03 -27.85 19.33
N GLN A 10 -25.26 -27.76 20.41
CA GLN A 10 -24.49 -26.56 20.71
C GLN A 10 -23.48 -26.38 19.59
N ILE A 11 -23.70 -25.40 18.73
CA ILE A 11 -22.67 -24.88 17.83
C ILE A 11 -21.60 -24.29 18.74
N LYS A 12 -20.52 -25.04 18.96
CA LYS A 12 -19.32 -24.51 19.59
C LYS A 12 -18.75 -23.46 18.63
N SER A 13 -18.95 -22.19 18.98
CA SER A 13 -18.22 -21.05 18.45
C SER A 13 -16.73 -21.21 18.80
N THR A 14 -16.01 -22.01 18.01
CA THR A 14 -14.55 -22.09 18.06
C THR A 14 -13.95 -21.04 17.16
N THR A 15 -14.06 -19.77 17.56
CA THR A 15 -13.13 -18.73 17.13
C THR A 15 -12.23 -18.42 18.32
N ASN A 16 -11.27 -19.30 18.60
CA ASN A 16 -10.08 -18.93 19.35
C ASN A 16 -9.23 -18.04 18.42
N LEU A 17 -9.69 -16.81 18.22
CA LEU A 17 -8.93 -15.77 17.56
C LEU A 17 -7.72 -15.50 18.48
N PRO A 18 -6.47 -15.55 17.98
CA PRO A 18 -5.33 -15.12 18.77
C PRO A 18 -5.63 -13.72 19.30
N SER A 19 -5.48 -13.50 20.60
CA SER A 19 -5.75 -12.21 21.21
C SER A 19 -5.02 -11.11 20.42
N LEU A 20 -5.75 -10.24 19.73
CA LEU A 20 -5.23 -9.09 18.95
C LEU A 20 -4.42 -8.07 19.81
N ASN A 21 -4.20 -8.40 21.08
CA ASN A 21 -3.55 -7.58 22.10
C ASN A 21 -2.03 -7.77 22.19
N THR A 22 -1.40 -8.62 21.38
CA THR A 22 0.07 -8.65 21.28
C THR A 22 0.55 -7.47 20.42
N GLN A 23 0.82 -6.35 21.10
CA GLN A 23 1.28 -5.02 20.64
C GLN A 23 2.29 -4.95 19.47
N LYS A 24 2.99 -6.03 19.12
CA LYS A 24 4.17 -6.00 18.26
C LYS A 24 3.89 -5.57 16.82
N ASN A 25 2.67 -5.77 16.31
CA ASN A 25 2.30 -5.43 14.92
C ASN A 25 0.96 -4.67 14.80
N ARG A 26 0.40 -4.17 15.91
CA ARG A 26 -0.91 -3.50 15.90
C ARG A 26 -0.94 -2.27 15.01
N MET A 27 0.14 -1.47 15.02
CA MET A 27 0.24 -0.29 14.15
C MET A 27 0.30 -0.66 12.67
N ALA A 28 0.98 -1.75 12.30
CA ALA A 28 1.00 -2.23 10.92
C ALA A 28 -0.40 -2.67 10.48
N LEU A 29 -1.12 -3.39 11.33
CA LEU A 29 -2.51 -3.79 11.04
C LEU A 29 -3.44 -2.58 10.88
N ILE A 30 -3.36 -1.60 11.79
CA ILE A 30 -4.13 -0.35 11.68
C ILE A 30 -3.78 0.40 10.39
N LEU A 31 -2.51 0.41 9.99
CA LEU A 31 -2.09 1.03 8.73
C LEU A 31 -2.65 0.30 7.51
N CYS A 32 -2.68 -1.04 7.52
CA CYS A 32 -3.29 -1.82 6.44
C CYS A 32 -4.82 -1.57 6.34
N VAL A 33 -5.51 -1.46 7.48
CA VAL A 33 -6.92 -1.05 7.51
C VAL A 33 -7.07 0.36 6.93
N ALA A 34 -6.24 1.29 7.38
CA ALA A 34 -6.26 2.68 6.91
C ALA A 34 -6.06 2.77 5.39
N GLU A 35 -5.14 1.98 4.82
CA GLU A 35 -4.91 1.86 3.38
C GLU A 35 -6.15 1.39 2.64
N ASN A 36 -6.76 0.29 3.08
CA ASN A 36 -7.96 -0.27 2.44
C ASN A 36 -9.14 0.72 2.49
N TYR A 37 -9.35 1.40 3.63
CA TYR A 37 -10.37 2.43 3.76
C TYR A 37 -10.09 3.64 2.87
N ALA A 38 -8.86 4.14 2.88
CA ALA A 38 -8.51 5.32 2.11
C ALA A 38 -8.60 5.04 0.60
N THR A 39 -8.08 3.90 0.13
CA THR A 39 -8.22 3.52 -1.28
C THR A 39 -9.68 3.32 -1.66
N PHE A 40 -10.47 2.58 -0.87
CA PHE A 40 -11.89 2.35 -1.17
C PHE A 40 -12.73 3.64 -1.23
N PHE A 41 -12.64 4.49 -0.20
CA PHE A 41 -13.49 5.67 -0.12
C PHE A 41 -13.01 6.85 -0.94
N VAL A 42 -11.71 6.91 -1.27
CA VAL A 42 -11.11 8.08 -1.93
C VAL A 42 -10.63 7.74 -3.33
N LEU A 43 -9.68 6.82 -3.46
CA LEU A 43 -9.02 6.56 -4.74
C LEU A 43 -9.91 5.77 -5.70
N ASP A 44 -10.52 4.67 -5.25
CA ASP A 44 -11.41 3.84 -6.06
C ASP A 44 -12.60 4.66 -6.55
N HIS A 45 -13.18 5.48 -5.65
CA HIS A 45 -14.27 6.39 -6.00
C HIS A 45 -13.85 7.39 -7.09
N ALA A 46 -12.65 7.97 -6.97
CA ALA A 46 -12.13 8.91 -7.97
C ALA A 46 -11.78 8.24 -9.31
N LEU A 47 -11.36 6.98 -9.30
CA LEU A 47 -10.96 6.23 -10.49
C LEU A 47 -12.12 5.48 -11.16
N GLY A 48 -13.20 5.21 -10.43
CA GLY A 48 -14.36 4.46 -10.92
C GLY A 48 -14.15 2.94 -10.98
N PHE A 49 -13.11 2.40 -10.33
CA PHE A 49 -12.85 0.96 -10.22
C PHE A 49 -12.09 0.64 -8.92
N SER A 50 -12.14 -0.62 -8.49
CA SER A 50 -11.40 -1.07 -7.30
C SER A 50 -9.91 -1.22 -7.60
N THR A 51 -9.06 -0.48 -6.88
CA THR A 51 -7.62 -0.74 -6.87
C THR A 51 -7.27 -1.96 -6.02
N HIS A 52 -6.00 -2.36 -6.03
CA HIS A 52 -5.48 -3.38 -5.12
C HIS A 52 -5.83 -3.07 -3.66
N LYS A 53 -6.05 -4.13 -2.88
CA LYS A 53 -6.34 -4.08 -1.44
C LYS A 53 -5.41 -5.05 -0.72
N ILE A 54 -5.13 -4.74 0.53
CA ILE A 54 -4.43 -5.67 1.42
C ILE A 54 -5.46 -6.70 1.89
N HIS A 55 -5.40 -7.89 1.30
CA HIS A 55 -6.30 -9.00 1.65
C HIS A 55 -6.04 -9.51 3.07
N GLU A 56 -7.04 -10.18 3.65
CA GLU A 56 -6.96 -10.89 4.94
C GLU A 56 -6.86 -9.98 6.18
N VAL A 57 -6.97 -8.66 6.01
CA VAL A 57 -7.05 -7.71 7.12
C VAL A 57 -8.43 -7.79 7.78
N ASN A 58 -8.47 -8.16 9.07
CA ASN A 58 -9.73 -8.25 9.81
C ASN A 58 -10.30 -6.85 10.10
N PHE A 59 -11.50 -6.56 9.59
CA PHE A 59 -12.21 -5.31 9.82
C PHE A 59 -12.87 -5.20 11.21
N ASP A 60 -13.06 -6.30 11.93
CA ASP A 60 -13.59 -6.30 13.32
C ASP A 60 -12.71 -5.48 14.26
N ILE A 61 -11.43 -5.25 13.90
CA ILE A 61 -10.55 -4.36 14.65
C ILE A 61 -11.12 -2.95 14.80
N MET A 62 -11.98 -2.51 13.86
CA MET A 62 -12.65 -1.21 13.90
C MET A 62 -13.54 -1.04 15.12
N GLU A 63 -14.08 -2.12 15.69
CA GLU A 63 -14.87 -2.07 16.92
C GLU A 63 -14.01 -1.81 18.17
N GLN A 64 -12.69 -1.99 18.05
CA GLN A 64 -11.74 -1.97 19.16
C GLN A 64 -10.57 -1.02 18.91
N ILE A 65 -10.73 -0.01 18.04
CA ILE A 65 -9.70 1.02 17.84
C ILE A 65 -9.76 2.10 18.91
N SER A 66 -8.59 2.51 19.38
CA SER A 66 -8.44 3.69 20.22
C SER A 66 -8.63 4.97 19.41
N THR A 67 -8.88 6.10 20.09
CA THR A 67 -8.92 7.42 19.45
C THR A 67 -7.62 7.75 18.69
N LYS A 68 -6.47 7.31 19.21
CA LYS A 68 -5.18 7.48 18.54
C LYS A 68 -5.12 6.73 17.21
N GLU A 69 -5.61 5.50 17.16
CA GLU A 69 -5.62 4.67 15.95
C GLU A 69 -6.62 5.18 14.92
N PHE A 70 -7.77 5.66 15.39
CA PHE A 70 -8.72 6.33 14.52
C PHE A 70 -8.12 7.58 13.85
N ASN A 71 -7.30 8.34 14.58
CA ASN A 71 -6.58 9.48 14.00
C ASN A 71 -5.54 9.05 12.95
N ILE A 72 -4.93 7.86 13.08
CA ILE A 72 -4.05 7.29 12.04
C ILE A 72 -4.87 7.04 10.78
N ILE A 73 -6.03 6.38 10.90
CA ILE A 73 -6.92 6.11 9.76
C ILE A 73 -7.33 7.41 9.06
N LYS A 74 -7.77 8.42 9.81
CA LYS A 74 -8.12 9.74 9.26
C LYS A 74 -6.95 10.42 8.56
N SER A 75 -5.78 10.45 9.20
CA SER A 75 -4.59 11.10 8.64
C SER A 75 -4.14 10.41 7.35
N HIS A 76 -4.26 9.08 7.30
CA HIS A 76 -3.93 8.30 6.11
C HIS A 76 -4.90 8.58 4.96
N GLN A 77 -6.19 8.72 5.24
CA GLN A 77 -7.18 9.14 4.25
C GLN A 77 -6.88 10.54 3.68
N LEU A 78 -6.42 11.46 4.52
CA LEU A 78 -6.01 12.80 4.08
C LEU A 78 -4.82 12.77 3.10
N LEU A 79 -3.92 11.78 3.19
CA LEU A 79 -2.85 11.63 2.20
C LEU A 79 -3.41 11.44 0.78
N TYR A 80 -4.44 10.61 0.63
CA TYR A 80 -5.10 10.38 -0.66
C TYR A 80 -5.90 11.59 -1.14
N ILE A 81 -6.60 12.28 -0.24
CA ILE A 81 -7.32 13.52 -0.58
C ILE A 81 -6.33 14.57 -1.11
N ASN A 82 -5.19 14.75 -0.43
CA ASN A 82 -4.15 15.68 -0.86
C ASN A 82 -3.51 15.24 -2.18
N ALA A 83 -3.28 13.94 -2.38
CA ALA A 83 -2.75 13.39 -3.62
C ALA A 83 -3.69 13.61 -4.82
N LEU A 84 -5.01 13.60 -4.59
CA LEU A 84 -6.02 13.88 -5.62
C LEU A 84 -6.34 15.37 -5.80
N SER A 85 -5.73 16.26 -5.00
CA SER A 85 -6.00 17.69 -5.07
C SER A 85 -5.63 18.27 -6.45
N VAL A 86 -6.28 19.39 -6.80
CA VAL A 86 -5.98 20.12 -8.04
C VAL A 86 -4.54 20.65 -8.08
N GLU A 87 -3.91 20.84 -6.92
CA GLU A 87 -2.52 21.30 -6.78
C GLU A 87 -1.50 20.19 -7.07
N SER A 88 -1.90 18.91 -7.02
CA SER A 88 -1.02 17.79 -7.33
C SER A 88 -0.48 17.87 -8.75
N LYS A 89 0.85 17.83 -8.89
CA LYS A 89 1.52 17.80 -10.21
C LYS A 89 1.46 16.44 -10.91
N PHE A 90 0.75 15.48 -10.34
CA PHE A 90 0.59 14.13 -10.85
C PHE A 90 -0.89 13.72 -10.79
N LYS A 91 -1.21 12.58 -11.40
CA LYS A 91 -2.51 11.92 -11.31
C LYS A 91 -2.37 10.40 -11.37
N PHE A 92 -3.34 9.70 -10.80
CA PHE A 92 -3.48 8.26 -10.92
C PHE A 92 -4.26 7.92 -12.19
N VAL A 93 -3.83 6.88 -12.91
CA VAL A 93 -4.44 6.46 -14.17
C VAL A 93 -4.52 4.93 -14.17
N SER A 94 -5.68 4.38 -14.55
CA SER A 94 -5.82 2.94 -14.79
C SER A 94 -4.87 2.51 -15.91
N ILE A 95 -4.18 1.40 -15.71
CA ILE A 95 -3.43 0.73 -16.79
C ILE A 95 -4.25 -0.37 -17.48
N GLY A 96 -5.52 -0.55 -17.08
CA GLY A 96 -6.38 -1.61 -17.58
C GLY A 96 -5.71 -2.98 -17.43
N ASN A 97 -5.64 -3.73 -18.53
CA ASN A 97 -5.05 -5.07 -18.57
C ASN A 97 -3.59 -5.11 -19.04
N LEU A 98 -2.87 -3.97 -19.00
CA LEU A 98 -1.48 -3.89 -19.48
C LEU A 98 -0.56 -4.90 -18.76
N TYR A 99 -0.76 -5.07 -17.45
CA TYR A 99 -0.17 -6.17 -16.69
C TYR A 99 -1.25 -7.21 -16.40
N HIS A 100 -1.20 -8.36 -17.08
CA HIS A 100 -2.18 -9.45 -16.91
C HIS A 100 -2.32 -9.92 -15.45
N LYS A 101 -1.26 -9.78 -14.65
CA LYS A 101 -1.23 -10.15 -13.23
C LYS A 101 -2.04 -9.21 -12.33
N ASP A 102 -2.41 -8.02 -12.81
CA ASP A 102 -3.13 -7.03 -12.02
C ASP A 102 -4.65 -7.17 -12.12
N TYR A 103 -5.15 -8.09 -12.97
CA TYR A 103 -6.57 -8.38 -13.17
C TYR A 103 -7.45 -7.13 -13.41
N GLY A 104 -6.90 -6.11 -14.09
CA GLY A 104 -7.60 -4.86 -14.37
C GLY A 104 -7.58 -3.83 -13.23
N MET A 105 -6.97 -4.16 -12.09
CA MET A 105 -6.88 -3.28 -10.91
C MET A 105 -5.61 -2.41 -10.90
N GLY A 106 -4.78 -2.53 -11.94
CA GLY A 106 -3.51 -1.83 -12.03
C GLY A 106 -3.69 -0.32 -12.18
N VAL A 107 -2.81 0.43 -11.53
CA VAL A 107 -2.75 1.89 -11.58
C VAL A 107 -1.31 2.30 -11.87
N LYS A 108 -1.14 3.40 -12.61
CA LYS A 108 0.13 4.13 -12.69
C LYS A 108 -0.03 5.57 -12.25
N VAL A 109 1.09 6.16 -11.85
CA VAL A 109 1.16 7.59 -11.51
C VAL A 109 1.84 8.32 -12.67
N VAL A 110 1.18 9.34 -13.23
CA VAL A 110 1.73 10.14 -14.33
C VAL A 110 1.80 11.61 -13.96
N ALA A 111 2.80 12.31 -14.49
CA ALA A 111 2.91 13.76 -14.35
C ALA A 111 1.72 14.45 -15.05
N LYS A 112 1.04 15.34 -14.32
CA LYS A 112 -0.02 16.23 -14.81
C LYS A 112 0.56 17.54 -15.33
N SER A 113 1.69 17.96 -14.77
CA SER A 113 2.45 19.16 -15.14
C SER A 113 3.94 18.88 -15.02
N ARG A 114 4.79 19.75 -15.58
CA ARG A 114 6.25 19.62 -15.47
C ARG A 114 6.69 19.57 -14.00
N ILE A 115 7.48 18.57 -13.66
CA ILE A 115 8.15 18.42 -12.35
C ILE A 115 9.63 18.70 -12.56
N SER A 116 10.18 19.62 -11.77
CA SER A 116 11.57 20.04 -11.91
C SER A 116 12.54 19.00 -11.34
N ASN A 117 13.78 19.01 -11.83
CA ASN A 117 14.84 18.23 -11.21
C ASN A 117 15.00 18.61 -9.73
N ASN A 118 15.17 17.62 -8.85
CA ASN A 118 15.21 17.75 -7.38
C ASN A 118 13.93 18.25 -6.71
N GLU A 119 12.82 18.39 -7.44
CA GLU A 119 11.54 18.76 -6.84
C GLU A 119 11.02 17.62 -5.95
N ILE A 120 10.57 17.97 -4.74
CA ILE A 120 10.00 17.03 -3.77
C ILE A 120 8.48 17.05 -3.91
N LEU A 121 7.89 15.90 -4.22
CA LEU A 121 6.45 15.73 -4.34
C LEU A 121 5.89 15.25 -3.00
N GLN A 122 5.74 16.16 -2.03
CA GLN A 122 5.34 15.81 -0.65
C GLN A 122 3.97 15.09 -0.59
N ASN A 123 3.04 15.46 -1.46
CA ASN A 123 1.72 14.83 -1.59
C ASN A 123 1.73 13.49 -2.36
N LEU A 124 2.88 13.10 -2.94
CA LEU A 124 3.12 11.75 -3.44
C LEU A 124 4.02 11.00 -2.44
N GLY A 125 3.43 10.68 -1.30
CA GLY A 125 4.13 10.02 -0.20
C GLY A 125 3.30 8.95 0.49
N GLY A 126 3.76 8.54 1.66
CA GLY A 126 3.16 7.47 2.42
C GLY A 126 3.75 7.32 3.81
N THR A 127 3.06 6.53 4.63
CA THR A 127 3.43 6.17 5.99
C THR A 127 4.31 4.94 5.96
N LEU A 128 5.37 4.96 6.77
CA LEU A 128 6.29 3.85 6.98
C LEU A 128 6.00 3.17 8.31
N CYS A 129 5.84 1.84 8.30
CA CYS A 129 5.67 1.06 9.51
C CYS A 129 6.60 -0.16 9.51
N THR A 130 7.45 -0.27 10.54
CA THR A 130 8.31 -1.45 10.70
C THR A 130 7.46 -2.68 10.97
N VAL A 131 7.76 -3.77 10.26
CA VAL A 131 7.13 -5.08 10.42
C VAL A 131 8.19 -6.16 10.62
N ASP A 132 7.79 -7.26 11.24
CA ASP A 132 8.63 -8.45 11.35
C ASP A 132 8.12 -9.60 10.45
N ASP A 133 8.95 -10.63 10.30
CA ASP A 133 8.64 -11.80 9.47
C ASP A 133 7.35 -12.50 9.90
N SER A 134 6.98 -12.42 11.19
CA SER A 134 5.74 -13.02 11.68
C SER A 134 4.49 -12.31 11.15
N PHE A 135 4.56 -10.98 11.00
CA PHE A 135 3.50 -10.20 10.37
C PHE A 135 3.36 -10.54 8.89
N ILE A 136 4.48 -10.59 8.16
CA ILE A 136 4.49 -10.90 6.72
C ILE A 136 3.96 -12.32 6.49
N LYS A 137 4.33 -13.29 7.33
CA LYS A 137 3.81 -14.66 7.27
C LYS A 137 2.30 -14.73 7.56
N THR A 138 1.79 -13.85 8.41
CA THR A 138 0.36 -13.80 8.77
C THR A 138 -0.45 -13.07 7.70
N TYR A 139 0.14 -12.07 7.03
CA TYR A 139 -0.49 -11.28 5.98
C TYR A 139 0.40 -11.24 4.73
N PRO A 140 0.49 -12.33 3.94
CA PRO A 140 1.39 -12.39 2.78
C PRO A 140 1.11 -11.32 1.73
N SER A 141 -0.13 -10.83 1.65
CA SER A 141 -0.55 -9.74 0.76
C SER A 141 0.22 -8.43 0.96
N VAL A 142 0.90 -8.25 2.10
CA VAL A 142 1.68 -7.04 2.39
C VAL A 142 3.05 -7.01 1.71
N GLU A 143 3.51 -8.15 1.15
CA GLU A 143 4.85 -8.30 0.61
C GLU A 143 5.15 -7.32 -0.54
N SER A 144 4.15 -7.03 -1.38
CA SER A 144 4.23 -6.04 -2.46
C SER A 144 4.40 -4.58 -1.98
N PHE A 145 4.28 -4.33 -0.67
CA PHE A 145 4.40 -2.99 -0.09
C PHE A 145 5.63 -2.82 0.80
N LEU A 146 6.53 -3.83 0.82
CA LEU A 146 7.72 -3.80 1.65
C LEU A 146 8.84 -3.01 1.00
N VAL A 147 9.38 -2.05 1.75
CA VAL A 147 10.64 -1.37 1.44
C VAL A 147 11.71 -1.92 2.37
N ARG A 148 12.82 -2.39 1.79
CA ARG A 148 13.96 -2.93 2.54
C ARG A 148 15.02 -1.85 2.69
N THR A 149 15.39 -1.55 3.94
CA THR A 149 16.49 -0.63 4.21
C THR A 149 17.80 -1.40 4.36
N MET A 150 18.75 -1.20 3.42
CA MET A 150 20.04 -1.91 3.40
C MET A 150 20.86 -1.72 4.69
N GLN A 151 20.73 -0.56 5.34
CA GLN A 151 21.55 -0.19 6.49
C GLN A 151 21.10 -0.80 7.83
N LYS A 152 19.81 -1.15 7.99
CA LYS A 152 19.25 -1.57 9.30
C LYS A 152 18.73 -2.99 9.34
N LYS A 153 18.78 -3.74 8.22
CA LYS A 153 18.16 -5.08 8.09
C LYS A 153 16.70 -5.10 8.60
N GLN A 154 16.01 -3.97 8.46
CA GLN A 154 14.62 -3.80 8.88
C GLN A 154 13.73 -3.68 7.65
N GLN A 155 12.60 -4.38 7.69
CA GLN A 155 11.53 -4.29 6.71
C GLN A 155 10.49 -3.28 7.19
N LYS A 156 10.09 -2.40 6.28
CA LYS A 156 9.02 -1.44 6.54
C LYS A 156 7.95 -1.60 5.47
N LEU A 157 6.69 -1.58 5.86
CA LEU A 157 5.59 -1.27 4.95
C LEU A 157 5.70 0.20 4.55
N TRP A 158 5.44 0.49 3.29
CA TRP A 158 5.22 1.86 2.82
C TRP A 158 3.88 1.93 2.12
N LEU A 159 2.89 2.50 2.82
CA LEU A 159 1.50 2.57 2.38
C LEU A 159 1.07 4.03 2.20
N GLY A 160 0.13 4.28 1.30
CA GLY A 160 -0.30 5.63 0.89
C GLY A 160 -0.13 5.87 -0.62
N PRO A 161 -0.35 7.11 -1.10
CA PRO A 161 -0.22 7.49 -2.50
C PRO A 161 1.00 6.94 -3.24
N ALA A 162 2.17 6.91 -2.60
CA ALA A 162 3.41 6.43 -3.20
C ALA A 162 3.43 4.91 -3.49
N ALA A 163 2.56 4.11 -2.86
CA ALA A 163 2.46 2.67 -3.10
C ALA A 163 1.99 2.32 -4.54
N PHE A 164 1.47 3.30 -5.28
CA PHE A 164 1.04 3.17 -6.67
C PHE A 164 2.10 3.56 -7.70
N ILE A 165 3.29 4.00 -7.27
CA ILE A 165 4.37 4.34 -8.19
C ILE A 165 5.01 3.04 -8.66
N ASN A 166 4.96 2.76 -9.96
CA ASN A 166 5.49 1.52 -10.51
C ASN A 166 7.03 1.45 -10.49
N HIS A 167 7.51 0.20 -10.57
CA HIS A 167 8.94 -0.08 -10.63
C HIS A 167 9.53 0.14 -12.03
N GLY A 168 10.75 0.67 -12.06
CA GLY A 168 11.62 0.62 -13.23
C GLY A 168 13.07 0.33 -12.86
N CYS A 169 13.68 -0.67 -13.52
CA CYS A 169 15.08 -1.06 -13.25
C CYS A 169 16.09 -0.01 -13.71
N LYS A 170 15.81 0.72 -14.80
CA LYS A 170 16.77 1.64 -15.45
C LYS A 170 16.19 2.99 -15.87
N ASN A 171 14.87 3.14 -15.82
CA ASN A 171 14.14 4.33 -16.26
C ASN A 171 13.49 5.09 -15.09
N ASN A 172 13.86 4.78 -13.84
CA ASN A 172 13.36 5.50 -12.69
C ASN A 172 13.74 6.98 -12.76
N ASN A 173 12.77 7.84 -12.45
CA ASN A 173 12.91 9.29 -12.51
C ASN A 173 12.60 9.95 -11.15
N VAL A 174 12.29 9.14 -10.13
CA VAL A 174 12.22 9.56 -8.74
C VAL A 174 13.02 8.64 -7.82
N VAL A 175 13.35 9.16 -6.64
CA VAL A 175 13.90 8.41 -5.50
C VAL A 175 13.08 8.68 -4.26
N MET A 176 13.06 7.71 -3.34
CA MET A 176 12.46 7.88 -2.01
C MET A 176 13.16 9.01 -1.26
N ASN A 177 12.38 9.91 -0.68
CA ASN A 177 12.83 11.04 0.13
C ASN A 177 12.19 10.95 1.52
N SER A 178 12.96 10.47 2.50
CA SER A 178 12.52 10.37 3.89
C SER A 178 12.20 11.75 4.46
N LEU A 179 11.02 11.90 5.04
CA LEU A 179 10.61 13.11 5.74
C LEU A 179 10.92 12.96 7.24
N ASP A 180 10.61 11.80 7.81
CA ASP A 180 10.97 11.40 9.16
C ASP A 180 11.13 9.86 9.27
N ALA A 181 11.14 9.32 10.49
CA ALA A 181 11.32 7.88 10.74
C ALA A 181 10.14 7.01 10.23
N ASN A 182 8.95 7.59 10.13
CA ASN A 182 7.67 6.95 9.86
C ASN A 182 6.96 7.53 8.62
N SER A 183 7.60 8.44 7.87
CA SER A 183 7.01 9.00 6.65
C SER A 183 8.05 9.27 5.58
N ALA A 184 7.66 9.06 4.32
CA ALA A 184 8.49 9.34 3.16
C ALA A 184 7.64 9.74 1.96
N CYS A 185 8.22 10.55 1.10
CA CYS A 185 7.67 10.94 -0.20
C CYS A 185 8.69 10.62 -1.30
N VAL A 186 8.50 11.20 -2.49
CA VAL A 186 9.46 11.05 -3.59
C VAL A 186 10.05 12.38 -4.03
N LYS A 187 11.28 12.32 -4.52
CA LYS A 187 12.00 13.45 -5.12
C LYS A 187 12.40 13.11 -6.54
N ALA A 188 12.15 14.01 -7.47
CA ALA A 188 12.55 13.85 -8.87
C ALA A 188 14.08 13.88 -9.02
N THR A 189 14.63 12.97 -9.82
CA THR A 189 16.07 12.88 -10.14
C THR A 189 16.45 13.57 -11.45
N ARG A 190 15.43 13.95 -12.22
CA ARG A 190 15.51 14.72 -13.46
C ARG A 190 14.21 15.50 -13.65
N VAL A 191 14.15 16.33 -14.67
CA VAL A 191 12.86 16.88 -15.13
C VAL A 191 11.95 15.73 -15.58
N ILE A 192 10.67 15.77 -15.21
CA ILE A 192 9.63 14.85 -15.66
C ILE A 192 8.57 15.67 -16.40
N GLU A 193 8.37 15.41 -17.70
CA GLU A 193 7.42 16.15 -18.51
C GLU A 193 5.97 15.67 -18.30
N PRO A 194 4.96 16.52 -18.56
CA PRO A 194 3.56 16.12 -18.50
C PRO A 194 3.28 14.85 -19.33
N GLY A 195 2.56 13.91 -18.75
CA GLY A 195 2.22 12.61 -19.36
C GLY A 195 3.26 11.52 -19.13
N GLU A 196 4.49 11.85 -18.71
CA GLU A 196 5.47 10.84 -18.32
C GLU A 196 5.03 10.10 -17.05
N GLU A 197 5.28 8.80 -17.01
CA GLU A 197 5.07 8.01 -15.81
C GLU A 197 6.13 8.34 -14.75
N ILE A 198 5.70 8.49 -13.52
CA ILE A 198 6.57 8.60 -12.36
C ILE A 198 6.96 7.18 -11.97
N ILE A 199 8.26 6.89 -11.99
CA ILE A 199 8.80 5.54 -11.84
C ILE A 199 9.87 5.54 -10.76
N LEU A 200 9.77 4.57 -9.84
CA LEU A 200 10.69 4.38 -8.74
C LEU A 200 11.52 3.09 -8.94
N HIS A 201 12.76 3.09 -8.46
CA HIS A 201 13.51 1.85 -8.30
C HIS A 201 13.22 1.27 -6.91
N TYR A 202 12.60 0.09 -6.83
CA TYR A 202 12.15 -0.49 -5.55
C TYR A 202 13.31 -1.04 -4.71
N GLY A 203 14.47 -1.25 -5.34
CA GLY A 203 15.65 -1.83 -4.72
C GLY A 203 16.12 -3.04 -5.51
N GLU A 204 17.39 -3.39 -5.32
CA GLU A 204 17.93 -4.61 -5.90
C GLU A 204 17.23 -5.84 -5.31
N ASN A 205 16.97 -6.84 -6.14
CA ASN A 205 16.33 -8.11 -5.74
C ASN A 205 14.94 -7.96 -5.10
N TYR A 206 14.21 -6.87 -5.40
CA TYR A 206 12.81 -6.75 -4.99
C TYR A 206 11.95 -7.84 -5.67
N PHE A 207 12.12 -8.01 -6.98
CA PHE A 207 11.51 -9.11 -7.74
C PHE A 207 12.47 -10.30 -7.79
N SER A 208 11.94 -11.51 -7.66
CA SER A 208 12.74 -12.71 -7.93
C SER A 208 13.18 -12.72 -9.40
N SER A 209 14.21 -13.50 -9.71
CA SER A 209 14.75 -13.59 -11.08
C SER A 209 13.64 -13.91 -12.09
N GLY A 210 13.50 -13.07 -13.12
CA GLY A 210 12.49 -13.21 -14.17
C GLY A 210 11.07 -12.74 -13.81
N GLU A 211 10.82 -12.25 -12.59
CA GLU A 211 9.49 -11.79 -12.18
C GLU A 211 9.24 -10.31 -12.47
N CYS A 212 10.29 -9.52 -12.69
CA CYS A 212 10.18 -8.11 -13.03
C CYS A 212 9.53 -7.92 -14.41
N SER A 213 8.36 -7.30 -14.43
CA SER A 213 7.60 -7.00 -15.64
C SER A 213 7.70 -5.52 -16.06
N CYS A 214 8.76 -4.82 -15.62
CA CYS A 214 8.98 -3.43 -16.04
C CYS A 214 9.30 -3.38 -17.54
N THR A 215 8.97 -2.27 -18.20
CA THR A 215 9.12 -2.11 -19.66
C THR A 215 10.55 -2.34 -20.15
N MET A 216 11.55 -2.18 -19.29
CA MET A 216 12.98 -2.38 -19.62
C MET A 216 13.45 -3.83 -19.47
N CYS A 217 12.68 -4.69 -18.78
CA CYS A 217 12.98 -6.13 -18.61
C CYS A 217 12.07 -7.02 -19.46
N SER A 218 10.93 -6.50 -19.92
CA SER A 218 10.01 -7.20 -20.82
C SER A 218 10.34 -7.03 -22.31
N LEU A 219 11.49 -6.40 -22.63
CA LEU A 219 12.09 -6.29 -23.96
C LEU A 219 13.32 -7.19 -24.05
#